data_AF-A0A6M3IF53-F1
#
_entry.id   AF-A0A6M3IF53-F1
#
_cell.length_a   1.000
_cell.length_b   1.000
_cell.length_c   1.000
_cell.angle_alpha   90.00
_cell.angle_beta   90.00
_cell.angle_gamma   90.00
#
_symmetry.space_group_name_H-M   'P 1'
#
loop_
_entity.id
_entity.type
_entity.pdbx_description
1 polymer ?
#
loop_
_entity_poly.entity_id
_entity_poly.type
_entity_poly.pdbx_seq_one_letter_code
_entity_poly.pdbx_strand_id
1 'polypeptide(L)'
;MAAQTLKEQVAGLTKNTPTSDDLLTSFFNDGYKDIVNRLGMINKKDLHKFAINDITYTTATSGSLIAGEQYKIITFVTGDDFKVSSVSPTIISGTINTTGCVFIATGTTPDVWTNGSTLIRRFNTEDVIEILRVARGDYVSMEVDALVSNELETGSLYAPTAKYPKYYMLDSYLIIVPEPTSTAKGTISKIILPTITVSGTSIDYFPAKYLHLIVLYASVKTLQYRAINYSLPDDLILPVLPSVVTLGTISSSLPTFTAPAGVVLPNAPSDSTISFTTVDIDKPSWADPSGIVLPVLDLSGITLTITEFTTPTAPTAPSSPIIDKGEITLPTSSIPVFTMPVCEVDMSDFDTAYDEDDIELAAIDVQKQTQLLQKYQVDIQNSLHKFNEDNVQYQAELQKAIQEATNSMSSDVQQFSGTLQKYSAQLQGWQIEVNSELTEWQQDIVQTAVLTYTTQRANSLQQHQIDTTSELGRYTNNLNKEAQEYQTNLSKWGQLITRELGKYQAETGYDVSKFTAEIQGIIQKHAQDLQSAVQDFTEEAQKYSLETQSVASANNSLLTDYQAKLGAYNAELGSNVQDFNTSLQKIQLDYGWIINQIKLLAAEYEKGFVPFQQPQQSEGAK
;
A
#
# COMPACT_ATOMS: atom_id res chain seq x y z
N MET A 1 2.81 -6.67 -36.87
CA MET A 1 2.57 -6.18 -35.50
C MET A 1 3.64 -5.14 -35.20
N ALA A 2 3.27 -3.97 -34.70
CA ALA A 2 4.25 -2.99 -34.23
C ALA A 2 5.04 -3.57 -33.04
N ALA A 3 6.34 -3.30 -32.96
CA ALA A 3 7.14 -3.73 -31.82
C ALA A 3 6.70 -2.95 -30.57
N GLN A 4 6.40 -3.65 -29.48
CA GLN A 4 6.07 -3.01 -28.20
C GLN A 4 7.29 -2.29 -27.63
N THR A 5 7.08 -1.10 -27.09
CA THR A 5 8.10 -0.36 -26.34
C THR A 5 8.50 -1.11 -25.07
N LEU A 6 9.69 -0.84 -24.54
CA LEU A 6 10.17 -1.45 -23.29
C LEU A 6 9.19 -1.22 -22.13
N LYS A 7 8.61 0.00 -22.06
CA LYS A 7 7.56 0.35 -21.09
C LYS A 7 6.30 -0.49 -21.26
N GLU A 8 5.82 -0.72 -22.48
CA GLU A 8 4.64 -1.54 -22.75
C GLU A 8 4.87 -3.02 -22.39
N GLN A 9 6.07 -3.53 -22.64
CA GLN A 9 6.44 -4.90 -22.28
C GLN A 9 6.43 -5.09 -20.76
N VAL A 10 7.01 -4.14 -20.00
CA VAL A 10 6.95 -4.15 -18.52
C VAL A 10 5.51 -3.99 -18.03
N ALA A 11 4.73 -3.08 -18.60
CA ALA A 11 3.32 -2.87 -18.22
C ALA A 11 2.47 -4.14 -18.42
N GLY A 12 2.73 -4.90 -19.49
CA GLY A 12 2.07 -6.18 -19.77
C GLY A 12 2.35 -7.24 -18.69
N LEU A 13 3.58 -7.30 -18.17
CA LEU A 13 3.96 -8.26 -17.12
C LEU A 13 3.52 -7.82 -15.71
N THR A 14 3.26 -6.53 -15.50
CA THR A 14 2.99 -5.93 -14.18
C THR A 14 1.54 -5.46 -13.98
N LYS A 15 0.68 -5.56 -15.01
CA LYS A 15 -0.73 -5.11 -15.01
C LYS A 15 -0.90 -3.64 -14.59
N ASN A 16 -0.15 -2.73 -15.22
CA ASN A 16 -0.20 -1.27 -15.06
C ASN A 16 0.07 -0.74 -13.64
N THR A 17 1.31 -0.26 -13.42
CA THR A 17 1.70 1.15 -13.21
C THR A 17 3.22 1.15 -13.38
N PRO A 18 3.77 1.72 -14.46
CA PRO A 18 5.19 2.04 -14.46
C PRO A 18 5.39 2.97 -13.26
N THR A 19 6.35 2.64 -12.42
CA THR A 19 7.07 3.66 -11.66
C THR A 19 7.44 4.83 -12.57
N SER A 20 7.76 6.02 -12.02
CA SER A 20 8.14 7.17 -12.86
C SER A 20 9.14 6.76 -13.95
N ASP A 21 9.07 7.40 -15.12
CA ASP A 21 9.93 7.01 -16.26
C ASP A 21 11.42 7.06 -15.88
N ASP A 22 11.81 7.95 -14.97
CA ASP A 22 13.15 8.01 -14.37
C ASP A 22 13.50 6.73 -13.58
N LEU A 23 12.57 6.25 -12.74
CA LEU A 23 12.80 5.05 -11.95
C LEU A 23 12.76 3.78 -12.82
N LEU A 24 11.92 3.76 -13.85
CA LEU A 24 11.93 2.66 -14.80
C LEU A 24 13.24 2.64 -15.62
N THR A 25 13.76 3.81 -15.98
CA THR A 25 15.06 3.95 -16.64
C THR A 25 16.19 3.45 -15.74
N SER A 26 16.17 3.78 -14.44
CA SER A 26 17.18 3.27 -13.50
C SER A 26 17.11 1.74 -13.36
N PHE A 27 15.91 1.15 -13.34
CA PHE A 27 15.76 -0.31 -13.33
C PHE A 27 16.28 -0.97 -14.61
N PHE A 28 16.11 -0.36 -15.77
CA PHE A 28 16.71 -0.87 -17.02
C PHE A 28 18.24 -0.76 -17.01
N ASN A 29 18.79 0.35 -16.51
CA ASN A 29 20.24 0.51 -16.38
C ASN A 29 20.86 -0.51 -15.41
N ASP A 30 20.18 -0.77 -14.29
CA ASP A 30 20.57 -1.79 -13.33
C ASP A 30 20.50 -3.20 -13.93
N GLY A 31 19.43 -3.50 -14.68
CA GLY A 31 19.28 -4.76 -15.39
C GLY A 31 20.37 -4.98 -16.45
N TYR A 32 20.74 -3.93 -17.19
CA TYR A 32 21.84 -3.98 -18.15
C TYR A 32 23.16 -4.37 -17.48
N LYS A 33 23.50 -3.69 -16.36
CA LYS A 33 24.72 -3.97 -15.61
C LYS A 33 24.74 -5.41 -15.06
N ASP A 34 23.63 -5.85 -14.47
CA ASP A 34 23.52 -7.23 -13.93
C ASP A 34 23.71 -8.29 -15.02
N ILE A 35 23.08 -8.10 -16.19
CA ILE A 35 23.19 -9.05 -17.31
C ILE A 35 24.62 -9.09 -17.86
N VAL A 36 25.25 -7.93 -18.08
CA VAL A 36 26.63 -7.85 -18.58
C VAL A 36 27.59 -8.55 -17.61
N ASN A 37 27.47 -8.25 -16.31
CA ASN A 37 28.30 -8.86 -15.27
C ASN A 37 28.11 -10.38 -15.23
N ARG A 38 26.87 -10.86 -15.17
CA ARG A 38 26.56 -12.29 -15.13
C ARG A 38 27.04 -13.02 -16.39
N LEU A 39 26.83 -12.45 -17.57
CA LEU A 39 27.31 -13.06 -18.81
C LEU A 39 28.84 -13.05 -18.90
N GLY A 40 29.50 -12.00 -18.41
CA GLY A 40 30.96 -11.94 -18.30
C GLY A 40 31.53 -13.03 -17.39
N MET A 41 30.87 -13.29 -16.27
CA MET A 41 31.23 -14.37 -15.34
C MET A 41 31.03 -15.76 -15.95
N ILE A 42 29.94 -15.96 -16.68
CA ILE A 42 29.61 -17.27 -17.25
C ILE A 42 30.46 -17.56 -18.49
N ASN A 43 30.63 -16.58 -19.37
CA ASN A 43 31.41 -16.71 -20.59
C ASN A 43 31.99 -15.35 -21.02
N LYS A 44 33.21 -15.05 -20.57
CA LYS A 44 33.94 -13.82 -20.94
C LYS A 44 34.04 -13.59 -22.46
N LYS A 45 34.03 -14.66 -23.27
CA LYS A 45 34.03 -14.51 -24.73
C LYS A 45 32.77 -13.84 -25.22
N ASP A 46 31.60 -14.02 -24.60
CA ASP A 46 30.35 -13.43 -25.10
C ASP A 46 30.24 -11.91 -24.86
N LEU A 47 31.13 -11.33 -24.06
CA LEU A 47 31.19 -9.88 -23.83
C LEU A 47 31.43 -9.06 -25.11
N HIS A 48 32.10 -9.63 -26.12
CA HIS A 48 32.26 -8.94 -27.41
C HIS A 48 30.93 -8.59 -28.09
N LYS A 49 29.83 -9.25 -27.72
CA LYS A 49 28.50 -8.99 -28.28
C LYS A 49 27.87 -7.70 -27.77
N PHE A 50 28.36 -7.20 -26.63
CA PHE A 50 27.99 -5.91 -26.04
C PHE A 50 29.00 -4.81 -26.37
N ALA A 51 30.05 -5.17 -27.13
CA ALA A 51 31.16 -4.28 -27.38
C ALA A 51 30.81 -3.25 -28.45
N ILE A 52 31.18 -2.02 -28.18
CA ILE A 52 31.39 -1.00 -29.18
C ILE A 52 32.80 -1.19 -29.70
N ASN A 53 32.90 -1.57 -30.97
CA ASN A 53 34.13 -1.54 -31.74
C ASN A 53 34.18 -0.20 -32.48
N ASP A 54 35.37 0.35 -32.74
CA ASP A 54 35.61 1.46 -33.68
C ASP A 54 35.82 2.87 -33.12
N ILE A 55 36.05 3.07 -31.82
CA ILE A 55 36.60 4.38 -31.41
C ILE A 55 38.06 4.45 -31.87
N THR A 56 38.24 5.20 -32.94
CA THR A 56 39.51 5.36 -33.64
C THR A 56 40.20 6.62 -33.15
N TYR A 57 41.38 6.46 -32.59
CA TYR A 57 42.25 7.54 -32.12
C TYR A 57 43.38 7.75 -33.11
N THR A 58 43.53 8.97 -33.58
CA THR A 58 44.56 9.33 -34.54
C THR A 58 44.98 10.77 -34.33
N THR A 59 46.15 11.12 -34.84
CA THR A 59 46.60 12.50 -34.84
C THR A 59 45.75 13.33 -35.78
N ALA A 60 45.23 14.45 -35.28
CA ALA A 60 44.58 15.47 -36.07
C ALA A 60 45.57 16.61 -36.36
N THR A 61 45.46 17.23 -37.52
CA THR A 61 46.30 18.38 -37.95
C THR A 61 45.50 19.66 -38.18
N SER A 62 44.16 19.57 -38.11
CA SER A 62 43.19 20.65 -38.21
C SER A 62 41.82 20.15 -37.74
N GLY A 63 40.88 21.07 -37.46
CA GLY A 63 39.50 20.74 -37.11
C GLY A 63 39.02 21.37 -35.80
N SER A 64 37.96 20.81 -35.23
CA SER A 64 37.39 21.24 -33.95
C SER A 64 37.79 20.29 -32.83
N LEU A 65 38.03 20.84 -31.64
CA LEU A 65 38.18 20.07 -30.40
C LEU A 65 36.78 19.80 -29.80
N ILE A 66 36.70 18.82 -28.90
CA ILE A 66 35.50 18.54 -28.12
C ILE A 66 35.72 19.11 -26.73
N ALA A 67 34.86 20.03 -26.31
CA ALA A 67 34.95 20.60 -24.97
C ALA A 67 34.78 19.50 -23.90
N GLY A 68 35.62 19.52 -22.87
CA GLY A 68 35.68 18.52 -21.81
C GLY A 68 36.64 17.35 -22.09
N GLU A 69 37.11 17.15 -23.32
CA GLU A 69 38.02 16.05 -23.66
C GLU A 69 39.50 16.44 -23.47
N GLN A 70 40.32 15.46 -23.08
CA GLN A 70 41.77 15.63 -22.92
C GLN A 70 42.52 15.41 -24.25
N TYR A 71 43.45 16.30 -24.55
CA TYR A 71 44.31 16.26 -25.73
C TYR A 71 45.78 16.40 -25.35
N LYS A 72 46.66 15.81 -26.17
CA LYS A 72 48.11 16.01 -26.13
C LYS A 72 48.60 16.62 -27.44
N ILE A 73 49.42 17.66 -27.36
CA ILE A 73 50.13 18.24 -28.52
C ILE A 73 51.32 17.33 -28.85
N ILE A 74 51.25 16.61 -29.96
CA ILE A 74 52.32 15.72 -30.43
C ILE A 74 53.42 16.49 -31.14
N THR A 75 53.06 17.52 -31.91
CA THR A 75 54.02 18.42 -32.54
C THR A 75 53.39 19.80 -32.62
N PHE A 76 54.05 20.80 -32.04
CA PHE A 76 53.66 22.20 -32.17
C PHE A 76 54.40 22.86 -33.33
N VAL A 77 53.67 23.65 -34.12
CA VAL A 77 54.21 24.50 -35.17
C VAL A 77 53.92 25.96 -34.81
N THR A 78 54.97 26.78 -34.83
CA THR A 78 54.88 28.22 -34.54
C THR A 78 53.83 28.87 -35.43
N GLY A 79 52.89 29.60 -34.81
CA GLY A 79 51.77 30.25 -35.50
C GLY A 79 50.41 29.64 -35.16
N ASP A 80 50.36 28.42 -34.61
CA ASP A 80 49.14 27.87 -34.02
C ASP A 80 48.95 28.35 -32.57
N ASP A 81 47.70 28.51 -32.14
CA ASP A 81 47.28 28.84 -30.78
C ASP A 81 46.06 27.99 -30.39
N PHE A 82 46.26 27.12 -29.40
CA PHE A 82 45.26 26.22 -28.84
C PHE A 82 44.49 26.82 -27.66
N LYS A 83 44.66 28.12 -27.40
CA LYS A 83 43.75 28.87 -26.55
C LYS A 83 42.46 29.14 -27.30
N VAL A 84 41.39 29.32 -26.53
CA VAL A 84 40.13 29.88 -27.04
C VAL A 84 40.05 31.27 -26.45
N SER A 85 39.86 32.29 -27.29
CA SER A 85 39.99 33.71 -26.95
C SER A 85 39.05 34.17 -25.82
N SER A 86 38.05 33.37 -25.46
CA SER A 86 37.13 33.60 -24.33
C SER A 86 37.39 32.73 -23.09
N VAL A 87 38.14 31.61 -23.18
CA VAL A 87 38.39 30.67 -22.07
C VAL A 87 39.71 29.92 -22.31
N SER A 88 40.66 30.01 -21.38
CA SER A 88 41.88 29.20 -21.43
C SER A 88 41.58 27.70 -21.21
N PRO A 89 42.26 26.78 -21.92
CA PRO A 89 42.15 25.35 -21.63
C PRO A 89 42.70 25.02 -20.24
N THR A 90 42.18 23.96 -19.62
CA THR A 90 42.71 23.46 -18.33
C THR A 90 43.97 22.65 -18.60
N ILE A 91 45.12 23.16 -18.18
CA ILE A 91 46.41 22.49 -18.40
C ILE A 91 46.59 21.39 -17.36
N ILE A 92 46.86 20.18 -17.86
CA ILE A 92 47.15 19.01 -17.02
C ILE A 92 48.67 18.87 -16.84
N SER A 93 49.43 19.04 -17.93
CA SER A 93 50.89 19.04 -17.87
C SER A 93 51.53 19.82 -19.03
N GLY A 94 52.75 20.32 -18.79
CA GLY A 94 53.51 21.13 -19.76
C GLY A 94 53.03 22.57 -19.86
N THR A 95 53.39 23.24 -20.96
CA THR A 95 52.98 24.63 -21.26
C THR A 95 52.13 24.65 -22.52
N ILE A 96 50.96 25.31 -22.51
CA ILE A 96 50.11 25.39 -23.70
C ILE A 96 50.88 25.93 -24.91
N ASN A 97 50.55 25.45 -26.11
CA ASN A 97 51.26 25.78 -27.36
C ASN A 97 52.73 25.35 -27.36
N THR A 98 53.04 24.23 -26.71
CA THR A 98 54.34 23.56 -26.83
C THR A 98 54.14 22.07 -27.09
N THR A 99 55.08 21.45 -27.81
CA THR A 99 55.11 20.01 -28.00
C THR A 99 55.17 19.30 -26.65
N GLY A 100 54.31 18.31 -26.44
CA GLY A 100 54.21 17.53 -25.20
C GLY A 100 53.17 18.02 -24.20
N CYS A 101 52.58 19.21 -24.40
CA CYS A 101 51.54 19.73 -23.51
C CYS A 101 50.28 18.84 -23.54
N VAL A 102 49.73 18.57 -22.35
CA VAL A 102 48.45 17.88 -22.16
C VAL A 102 47.45 18.86 -21.54
N PHE A 103 46.27 18.96 -22.12
CA PHE A 103 45.22 19.88 -21.66
C PHE A 103 43.82 19.32 -21.88
N ILE A 104 42.84 19.83 -21.14
CA ILE A 104 41.41 19.61 -21.38
C ILE A 104 40.88 20.80 -22.18
N ALA A 105 40.27 20.52 -23.32
CA ALA A 105 39.69 21.56 -24.17
C ALA A 105 38.48 22.18 -23.47
N THR A 106 38.43 23.50 -23.37
CA THR A 106 37.29 24.24 -22.75
C THR A 106 36.33 24.81 -23.79
N GLY A 107 36.64 24.65 -25.08
CA GLY A 107 35.83 25.06 -26.22
C GLY A 107 36.13 24.20 -27.45
N THR A 108 35.39 24.43 -28.54
CA THR A 108 35.44 23.55 -29.72
C THR A 108 36.31 24.06 -30.87
N THR A 109 36.72 25.33 -30.87
CA THR A 109 37.52 25.93 -31.94
C THR A 109 38.74 26.64 -31.35
N PRO A 110 39.95 26.10 -31.56
CA PRO A 110 41.20 26.83 -31.28
C PRO A 110 41.25 28.18 -32.00
N ASP A 111 41.85 29.20 -31.39
CA ASP A 111 41.98 30.53 -32.00
C ASP A 111 42.76 30.46 -33.33
N VAL A 112 43.82 29.64 -33.40
CA VAL A 112 44.53 29.36 -34.66
C VAL A 112 45.01 27.91 -34.69
N TRP A 113 44.55 27.13 -35.67
CA TRP A 113 45.10 25.78 -35.92
C TRP A 113 45.17 25.50 -37.42
N THR A 114 46.12 26.15 -38.07
CA THR A 114 46.25 26.17 -39.54
C THR A 114 47.67 25.86 -40.03
N ASN A 115 48.66 25.79 -39.13
CA ASN A 115 50.06 25.62 -39.47
C ASN A 115 50.52 24.16 -39.32
N GLY A 116 49.60 23.22 -39.14
CA GLY A 116 49.87 21.78 -39.17
C GLY A 116 50.39 21.20 -37.86
N SER A 117 50.24 21.90 -36.73
CA SER A 117 50.43 21.28 -35.42
C SER A 117 49.57 20.03 -35.28
N THR A 118 50.09 18.99 -34.61
CA THR A 118 49.39 17.73 -34.46
C THR A 118 48.96 17.48 -33.02
N LEU A 119 47.71 17.06 -32.85
CA LEU A 119 47.09 16.74 -31.58
C LEU A 119 46.58 15.31 -31.59
N ILE A 120 46.58 14.67 -30.43
CA ILE A 120 45.86 13.42 -30.24
C ILE A 120 44.90 13.54 -29.06
N ARG A 121 43.67 13.06 -29.25
CA ARG A 121 42.68 12.93 -28.17
C ARG A 121 43.06 11.73 -27.29
N ARG A 122 42.88 11.82 -25.99
CA ARG A 122 42.97 10.67 -25.06
C ARG A 122 41.58 10.15 -24.76
N PHE A 123 41.46 8.86 -24.45
CA PHE A 123 40.15 8.25 -24.21
C PHE A 123 39.79 8.31 -22.73
N ASN A 124 38.75 9.05 -22.37
CA ASN A 124 38.18 9.00 -21.02
C ASN A 124 37.45 7.66 -20.82
N THR A 125 37.72 6.99 -19.70
CA THR A 125 37.14 5.70 -19.35
C THR A 125 36.07 5.76 -18.25
N GLU A 126 35.65 6.95 -17.80
CA GLU A 126 34.67 7.12 -16.72
C GLU A 126 33.34 6.39 -16.97
N ASP A 127 32.82 6.42 -18.21
CA ASP A 127 31.56 5.76 -18.57
C ASP A 127 31.74 4.31 -19.10
N VAL A 128 32.95 3.75 -18.95
CA VAL A 128 33.29 2.43 -19.47
C VAL A 128 33.07 1.37 -18.41
N ILE A 129 32.25 0.38 -18.77
CA ILE A 129 31.99 -0.79 -17.92
C ILE A 129 33.17 -1.76 -18.01
N GLU A 130 33.66 -2.05 -19.22
CA GLU A 130 34.80 -2.95 -19.42
C GLU A 130 35.56 -2.62 -20.71
N ILE A 131 36.89 -2.71 -20.66
CA ILE A 131 37.76 -2.61 -21.84
C ILE A 131 38.08 -4.04 -22.31
N LEU A 132 37.73 -4.35 -23.55
CA LEU A 132 37.90 -5.69 -24.11
C LEU A 132 39.15 -5.84 -24.96
N ARG A 133 39.50 -4.78 -25.71
CA ARG A 133 40.67 -4.77 -26.59
C ARG A 133 41.15 -3.35 -26.82
N VAL A 134 42.47 -3.19 -26.79
CA VAL A 134 43.16 -1.97 -27.22
C VAL A 134 44.15 -2.38 -28.30
N ALA A 135 44.26 -1.61 -29.38
CA ALA A 135 45.18 -1.90 -30.47
C ALA A 135 45.70 -0.62 -31.12
N ARG A 136 46.86 -0.73 -31.78
CA ARG A 136 47.45 0.32 -32.60
C ARG A 136 47.80 -0.24 -33.97
N GLY A 137 47.16 0.29 -35.02
CA GLY A 137 47.16 -0.34 -36.34
C GLY A 137 46.56 -1.76 -36.23
N ASP A 138 47.28 -2.73 -36.78
CA ASP A 138 46.87 -4.14 -36.75
C ASP A 138 47.33 -4.90 -35.49
N TYR A 139 48.07 -4.24 -34.60
CA TYR A 139 48.70 -4.88 -33.43
C TYR A 139 47.93 -4.60 -32.14
N VAL A 140 47.63 -5.65 -31.39
CA VAL A 140 46.99 -5.55 -30.06
C VAL A 140 47.99 -4.96 -29.07
N SER A 141 47.52 -4.00 -28.28
CA SER A 141 48.31 -3.35 -27.24
C SER A 141 48.30 -4.16 -25.95
N MET A 142 49.44 -4.26 -25.30
CA MET A 142 49.58 -4.90 -23.98
C MET A 142 49.31 -3.88 -22.87
N GLU A 143 48.49 -4.24 -21.89
CA GLU A 143 48.30 -3.43 -20.69
C GLU A 143 49.57 -3.43 -19.83
N VAL A 144 49.96 -2.26 -19.34
CA VAL A 144 51.03 -2.10 -18.37
C VAL A 144 50.59 -1.16 -17.26
N ASP A 145 51.18 -1.31 -16.09
CA ASP A 145 50.92 -0.41 -14.96
C ASP A 145 51.33 1.02 -15.31
N ALA A 146 50.57 2.01 -14.84
CA ALA A 146 50.88 3.41 -15.04
C ALA A 146 52.20 3.82 -14.39
N LEU A 147 52.61 3.15 -13.31
CA LEU A 147 53.84 3.41 -12.57
C LEU A 147 55.10 3.15 -13.42
N VAL A 148 55.03 2.22 -14.37
CA VAL A 148 56.14 1.93 -15.30
C VAL A 148 56.10 2.80 -16.55
N SER A 149 55.21 3.80 -16.62
CA SER A 149 55.09 4.68 -17.79
C SER A 149 56.38 5.45 -18.13
N ASN A 150 57.20 5.78 -17.13
CA ASN A 150 58.50 6.44 -17.32
C ASN A 150 59.54 5.51 -17.98
N GLU A 151 59.35 4.18 -17.88
CA GLU A 151 60.23 3.20 -18.52
C GLU A 151 59.84 2.94 -19.98
N LEU A 152 58.78 3.57 -20.49
CA LEU A 152 58.30 3.42 -21.87
C LEU A 152 58.91 4.44 -22.83
N GLU A 153 59.94 5.17 -22.40
CA GLU A 153 60.65 6.16 -23.20
C GLU A 153 61.50 5.57 -24.34
N THR A 154 61.76 6.39 -25.36
CA THR A 154 62.54 5.97 -26.54
C THR A 154 63.99 5.71 -26.13
N GLY A 155 64.44 4.46 -26.19
CA GLY A 155 65.77 4.03 -25.76
C GLY A 155 65.77 3.10 -24.54
N SER A 156 64.63 2.97 -23.84
CA SER A 156 64.44 1.94 -22.82
C SER A 156 64.31 0.55 -23.44
N LEU A 157 64.76 -0.49 -22.73
CA LEU A 157 64.50 -1.88 -23.12
C LEU A 157 63.00 -2.20 -23.12
N TYR A 158 62.23 -1.49 -22.30
CA TYR A 158 60.78 -1.61 -22.20
C TYR A 158 60.02 -0.71 -23.18
N ALA A 159 60.74 0.01 -24.05
CA ALA A 159 60.17 0.91 -25.03
C ALA A 159 59.17 0.17 -25.94
N PRO A 160 57.92 0.64 -26.02
CA PRO A 160 56.92 0.06 -26.90
C PRO A 160 57.31 0.33 -28.36
N THR A 161 57.04 -0.64 -29.23
CA THR A 161 57.38 -0.54 -30.66
C THR A 161 56.11 -0.48 -31.50
N ALA A 162 56.25 -0.17 -32.79
CA ALA A 162 55.11 -0.15 -33.69
C ALA A 162 54.36 -1.50 -33.78
N LYS A 163 55.07 -2.63 -33.57
CA LYS A 163 54.51 -3.99 -33.60
C LYS A 163 54.11 -4.53 -32.23
N TYR A 164 54.66 -3.95 -31.16
CA TYR A 164 54.37 -4.30 -29.77
C TYR A 164 53.95 -3.04 -29.02
N PRO A 165 52.77 -2.48 -29.34
CA PRO A 165 52.25 -1.33 -28.63
C PRO A 165 51.86 -1.73 -27.20
N LYS A 166 51.89 -0.76 -26.29
CA LYS A 166 51.43 -0.91 -24.90
C LYS A 166 50.36 0.14 -24.62
N TYR A 167 49.55 -0.09 -23.60
CA TYR A 167 48.65 0.92 -23.06
C TYR A 167 48.66 0.91 -21.54
N TYR A 168 48.35 2.06 -20.94
CA TYR A 168 48.19 2.19 -19.50
C TYR A 168 47.07 3.19 -19.19
N MET A 169 46.59 3.13 -17.95
CA MET A 169 45.52 3.96 -17.43
C MET A 169 46.08 5.03 -16.51
N LEU A 170 45.85 6.32 -16.81
CA LEU A 170 46.31 7.42 -15.98
C LEU A 170 45.17 8.42 -15.79
N ASP A 171 44.76 8.67 -14.55
CA ASP A 171 43.72 9.63 -14.18
C ASP A 171 42.41 9.47 -14.97
N SER A 172 41.92 8.22 -15.11
CA SER A 172 40.73 7.86 -15.92
C SER A 172 40.88 8.02 -17.44
N TYR A 173 42.10 8.19 -17.94
CA TYR A 173 42.39 8.22 -19.37
C TYR A 173 43.23 7.01 -19.79
N LEU A 174 42.82 6.40 -20.90
CA LEU A 174 43.61 5.36 -21.58
C LEU A 174 44.62 6.00 -22.53
N ILE A 175 45.88 5.62 -22.37
CA ILE A 175 47.01 6.13 -23.17
C ILE A 175 47.65 4.96 -23.93
N ILE A 176 47.80 5.11 -25.25
CA ILE A 176 48.44 4.11 -26.13
C ILE A 176 49.84 4.60 -26.49
N VAL A 177 50.84 3.73 -26.33
CA VAL A 177 52.24 4.00 -26.67
C VAL A 177 52.79 2.90 -27.61
N PRO A 178 53.53 3.24 -28.68
CA PRO A 178 53.80 4.59 -29.16
C PRO A 178 52.52 5.32 -29.57
N GLU A 179 52.52 6.65 -29.55
CA GLU A 179 51.33 7.45 -29.86
C GLU A 179 50.72 7.02 -31.22
N PRO A 180 49.40 6.84 -31.29
CA PRO A 180 48.71 6.58 -32.54
C PRO A 180 48.97 7.67 -33.59
N THR A 181 48.99 7.27 -34.86
CA THR A 181 49.19 8.19 -35.99
C THR A 181 48.07 8.04 -37.01
N SER A 182 48.08 8.87 -38.08
CA SER A 182 47.14 8.75 -39.22
C SER A 182 47.20 7.40 -39.93
N THR A 183 48.38 6.75 -39.92
CA THR A 183 48.62 5.44 -40.54
C THR A 183 48.49 4.28 -39.55
N ALA A 184 48.90 4.46 -38.29
CA ALA A 184 48.80 3.47 -37.23
C ALA A 184 47.81 3.95 -36.16
N LYS A 185 46.52 3.84 -36.48
CA LYS A 185 45.41 4.34 -35.65
C LYS A 185 45.24 3.50 -34.38
N GLY A 186 44.93 4.16 -33.27
CA GLY A 186 44.52 3.50 -32.04
C GLY A 186 43.07 3.04 -32.17
N THR A 187 42.76 1.80 -31.81
CA THR A 187 41.39 1.27 -31.78
C THR A 187 41.09 0.69 -30.42
N ILE A 188 39.91 0.96 -29.89
CA ILE A 188 39.46 0.50 -28.58
C ILE A 188 38.10 -0.19 -28.74
N SER A 189 38.02 -1.44 -28.28
CA SER A 189 36.79 -2.20 -28.10
C SER A 189 36.41 -2.20 -26.62
N LYS A 190 35.19 -1.77 -26.29
CA LYS A 190 34.74 -1.58 -24.90
C LYS A 190 33.24 -1.78 -24.75
N ILE A 191 32.79 -1.96 -23.52
CA ILE A 191 31.38 -1.95 -23.14
C ILE A 191 31.11 -0.65 -22.37
N ILE A 192 30.05 0.06 -22.74
CA ILE A 192 29.57 1.26 -22.02
C ILE A 192 28.15 1.02 -21.53
N LEU A 193 27.68 1.87 -20.61
CA LEU A 193 26.26 1.94 -20.30
C LEU A 193 25.55 2.73 -21.42
N PRO A 194 24.61 2.12 -22.18
CA PRO A 194 23.90 2.84 -23.22
C PRO A 194 22.89 3.82 -22.62
N THR A 195 22.49 4.81 -23.40
CA THR A 195 21.32 5.63 -23.06
C THR A 195 20.05 4.81 -23.35
N ILE A 196 19.35 4.39 -22.30
CA ILE A 196 18.10 3.62 -22.44
C ILE A 196 16.91 4.58 -22.38
N THR A 197 16.05 4.55 -23.39
CA THR A 197 14.77 5.28 -23.39
C THR A 197 13.61 4.30 -23.19
N VAL A 198 12.74 4.56 -22.22
CA VAL A 198 11.59 3.67 -21.89
C VAL A 198 10.60 3.51 -23.05
N SER A 199 10.51 4.50 -23.94
CA SER A 199 9.71 4.45 -25.18
C SER A 199 10.43 3.77 -26.34
N GLY A 200 11.68 3.35 -26.16
CA GLY A 200 12.43 2.59 -27.16
C GLY A 200 11.93 1.16 -27.30
N THR A 201 12.25 0.52 -28.43
CA THR A 201 11.98 -0.90 -28.69
C THR A 201 13.25 -1.75 -28.73
N SER A 202 14.41 -1.11 -28.63
CA SER A 202 15.74 -1.70 -28.62
C SER A 202 16.66 -0.88 -27.73
N ILE A 203 17.78 -1.48 -27.34
CA ILE A 203 18.86 -0.80 -26.61
C ILE A 203 20.09 -0.85 -27.50
N ASP A 204 20.73 0.29 -27.67
CA ASP A 204 21.94 0.40 -28.49
C ASP A 204 23.04 -0.49 -27.92
N TYR A 205 23.78 -1.14 -28.82
CA TYR A 205 24.88 -2.05 -28.49
C TYR A 205 24.48 -3.22 -27.56
N PHE A 206 23.19 -3.54 -27.49
CA PHE A 206 22.68 -4.66 -26.72
C PHE A 206 22.09 -5.74 -27.64
N PRO A 207 22.55 -7.01 -27.53
CA PRO A 207 22.02 -8.08 -28.36
C PRO A 207 20.53 -8.31 -28.11
N ALA A 208 19.73 -8.30 -29.17
CA ALA A 208 18.28 -8.47 -29.10
C ALA A 208 17.83 -9.74 -28.35
N LYS A 209 18.63 -10.82 -28.43
CA LYS A 209 18.36 -12.08 -27.71
C LYS A 209 18.35 -11.95 -26.18
N TYR A 210 19.00 -10.93 -25.63
CA TYR A 210 19.03 -10.68 -24.19
C TYR A 210 18.04 -9.60 -23.76
N LEU A 211 17.37 -8.93 -24.71
CA LEU A 211 16.49 -7.80 -24.43
C LEU A 211 15.35 -8.19 -23.47
N HIS A 212 14.84 -9.41 -23.59
CA HIS A 212 13.80 -9.92 -22.71
C HIS A 212 14.27 -10.02 -21.23
N LEU A 213 15.57 -10.24 -20.97
CA LEU A 213 16.10 -10.34 -19.62
C LEU A 213 16.08 -8.98 -18.91
N ILE A 214 16.39 -7.91 -19.64
CA ILE A 214 16.26 -6.53 -19.13
C ILE A 214 14.82 -6.23 -18.75
N VAL A 215 13.87 -6.65 -19.60
CA VAL A 215 12.43 -6.44 -19.38
C VAL A 215 11.94 -7.24 -18.16
N LEU A 216 12.37 -8.50 -18.01
CA LEU A 216 12.06 -9.32 -16.83
C LEU A 216 12.63 -8.69 -15.56
N TYR A 217 13.89 -8.24 -15.59
CA TYR A 217 14.54 -7.58 -14.45
C TYR A 217 13.77 -6.32 -14.02
N ALA A 218 13.49 -5.43 -14.96
CA ALA A 218 12.75 -4.20 -14.69
C ALA A 218 11.33 -4.49 -14.17
N SER A 219 10.66 -5.50 -14.72
CA SER A 219 9.32 -5.93 -14.25
C SER A 219 9.35 -6.44 -12.82
N VAL A 220 10.36 -7.23 -12.46
CA VAL A 220 10.59 -7.65 -11.06
C VAL A 220 10.77 -6.42 -10.18
N LYS A 221 11.67 -5.50 -10.52
CA LYS A 221 11.92 -4.29 -9.71
C LYS A 221 10.69 -3.39 -9.57
N THR A 222 9.91 -3.21 -10.62
CA THR A 222 8.64 -2.47 -10.56
C THR A 222 7.64 -3.11 -9.60
N LEU A 223 7.48 -4.43 -9.64
CA LEU A 223 6.58 -5.13 -8.72
C LEU A 223 7.10 -5.13 -7.29
N GLN A 224 8.42 -5.26 -7.10
CA GLN A 224 9.05 -5.14 -5.78
C GLN A 224 8.78 -3.76 -5.18
N TYR A 225 8.96 -2.70 -5.97
CA TYR A 225 8.65 -1.34 -5.56
C TYR A 225 7.17 -1.17 -5.19
N ARG A 226 6.26 -1.73 -6.01
CA ARG A 226 4.82 -1.71 -5.74
C ARG A 226 4.46 -2.46 -4.45
N ALA A 227 5.10 -3.59 -4.17
CA ALA A 227 4.83 -4.39 -2.99
C ALA A 227 5.27 -3.68 -1.69
N ILE A 228 6.42 -3.00 -1.71
CA ILE A 228 6.91 -2.24 -0.54
C ILE A 228 6.04 -1.01 -0.30
N ASN A 229 5.67 -0.31 -1.37
CA ASN A 229 4.83 0.88 -1.28
C ASN A 229 3.34 0.55 -1.38
N TYR A 230 2.96 -0.70 -1.05
CA TYR A 230 1.57 -1.10 -1.08
C TYR A 230 0.84 -0.40 0.07
N SER A 231 0.03 0.60 -0.27
CA SER A 231 -0.92 1.19 0.66
C SER A 231 -2.24 0.45 0.58
N LEU A 232 -2.91 0.34 1.73
CA LEU A 232 -4.32 -0.06 1.71
C LEU A 232 -5.11 0.97 0.87
N PRO A 233 -6.13 0.53 0.13
CA PRO A 233 -6.98 1.45 -0.62
C PRO A 233 -7.66 2.45 0.32
N ASP A 234 -7.62 3.73 -0.03
CA ASP A 234 -8.27 4.80 0.73
C ASP A 234 -9.81 4.67 0.73
N ASP A 235 -10.36 3.90 -0.21
CA ASP A 235 -11.78 3.59 -0.38
C ASP A 235 -12.21 2.33 0.37
N LEU A 236 -11.49 1.87 1.39
CA LEU A 236 -11.98 0.82 2.28
C LEU A 236 -13.24 1.30 3.01
N ILE A 237 -14.41 0.92 2.48
CA ILE A 237 -15.71 1.36 3.00
C ILE A 237 -16.01 0.60 4.29
N LEU A 238 -15.90 1.29 5.43
CA LEU A 238 -16.32 0.75 6.71
C LEU A 238 -17.83 0.46 6.73
N PRO A 239 -18.29 -0.60 7.43
CA PRO A 239 -19.71 -0.82 7.66
C PRO A 239 -20.35 0.41 8.32
N VAL A 240 -21.27 1.06 7.62
CA VAL A 240 -22.02 2.22 8.14
C VAL A 240 -23.32 1.77 8.79
N LEU A 241 -23.73 2.47 9.86
CA LEU A 241 -25.01 2.25 10.52
C LEU A 241 -26.17 2.80 9.66
N PRO A 242 -27.25 2.02 9.44
CA PRO A 242 -28.47 2.53 8.84
C PRO A 242 -29.17 3.58 9.72
N SER A 243 -30.06 4.39 9.12
CA SER A 243 -30.79 5.44 9.85
C SER A 243 -31.79 4.86 10.87
N VAL A 244 -31.82 5.43 12.08
CA VAL A 244 -32.69 4.98 13.19
C VAL A 244 -34.17 5.30 12.92
N VAL A 245 -35.06 4.37 13.29
CA VAL A 245 -36.52 4.49 13.14
C VAL A 245 -37.14 5.34 14.27
N THR A 246 -37.94 6.37 13.92
CA THR A 246 -38.74 7.16 14.87
C THR A 246 -40.24 6.85 14.73
N LEU A 247 -40.98 6.79 15.84
CA LEU A 247 -42.43 6.49 15.88
C LEU A 247 -43.16 7.47 16.82
N GLY A 248 -44.40 7.84 16.47
CA GLY A 248 -45.22 8.86 17.16
C GLY A 248 -45.96 8.39 18.43
N THR A 249 -46.82 9.27 18.99
CA THR A 249 -47.59 9.07 20.23
C THR A 249 -49.10 8.89 19.97
N ILE A 250 -49.82 8.20 20.86
CA ILE A 250 -51.28 8.00 20.79
C ILE A 250 -51.91 8.32 22.17
N SER A 251 -52.98 9.14 22.21
CA SER A 251 -53.73 9.46 23.45
C SER A 251 -55.26 9.51 23.22
N SER A 252 -56.04 9.24 24.28
CA SER A 252 -57.51 9.35 24.31
C SER A 252 -58.04 9.67 25.73
N SER A 253 -59.26 10.21 25.85
CA SER A 253 -59.92 10.53 27.12
C SER A 253 -61.36 9.98 27.17
N LEU A 254 -61.88 9.72 28.38
CA LEU A 254 -63.27 9.26 28.57
C LEU A 254 -64.29 10.41 28.39
N PRO A 255 -65.52 10.11 27.89
CA PRO A 255 -66.63 11.07 27.86
C PRO A 255 -67.20 11.32 29.27
N THR A 256 -67.94 12.42 29.45
CA THR A 256 -68.57 12.82 30.72
C THR A 256 -70.07 12.48 30.72
N PHE A 257 -70.61 12.04 31.87
CA PHE A 257 -72.02 11.66 32.03
C PHE A 257 -72.81 12.73 32.82
N THR A 258 -74.14 12.78 32.65
CA THR A 258 -75.02 13.70 33.39
C THR A 258 -76.23 12.93 33.96
N ALA A 259 -76.39 12.96 35.29
CA ALA A 259 -77.41 12.18 36.00
C ALA A 259 -78.86 12.67 35.80
N PRO A 260 -79.88 11.81 35.98
CA PRO A 260 -81.29 12.20 35.95
C PRO A 260 -81.61 13.27 37.02
N ALA A 261 -82.35 14.31 36.63
CA ALA A 261 -82.72 15.40 37.54
C ALA A 261 -83.68 14.91 38.66
N GLY A 262 -83.57 15.49 39.86
CA GLY A 262 -84.39 15.10 41.02
C GLY A 262 -85.88 15.48 40.89
N VAL A 263 -86.78 14.62 41.40
CA VAL A 263 -88.25 14.83 41.42
C VAL A 263 -88.64 16.11 42.18
N VAL A 264 -89.65 16.82 41.64
CA VAL A 264 -90.47 17.80 42.37
C VAL A 264 -91.80 17.13 42.70
N LEU A 265 -92.16 17.06 44.00
CA LEU A 265 -93.39 16.43 44.46
C LEU A 265 -94.63 17.12 43.86
N PRO A 266 -95.74 16.39 43.58
CA PRO A 266 -97.02 17.01 43.25
C PRO A 266 -97.44 17.95 44.37
N ASN A 267 -98.03 19.10 44.03
CA ASN A 267 -98.59 20.00 45.03
C ASN A 267 -99.66 19.27 45.86
N ALA A 268 -99.51 19.29 47.19
CA ALA A 268 -100.48 18.69 48.10
C ALA A 268 -101.89 19.30 47.88
N PRO A 269 -102.97 18.56 48.21
CA PRO A 269 -104.29 19.17 48.36
C PRO A 269 -104.19 20.37 49.31
N SER A 270 -105.02 21.40 49.12
CA SER A 270 -104.96 22.66 49.87
C SER A 270 -105.37 22.55 51.36
N ASP A 271 -105.12 21.41 52.00
CA ASP A 271 -105.29 21.21 53.43
C ASP A 271 -103.95 20.77 54.05
N SER A 272 -103.50 21.50 55.06
CA SER A 272 -102.10 21.59 55.52
C SER A 272 -101.63 20.42 56.40
N THR A 273 -102.21 19.22 56.26
CA THR A 273 -102.08 18.13 57.25
C THR A 273 -101.18 16.97 56.84
N ILE A 274 -100.63 16.94 55.62
CA ILE A 274 -99.59 15.96 55.22
C ILE A 274 -98.26 16.69 54.98
N SER A 275 -97.25 16.41 55.80
CA SER A 275 -95.88 16.87 55.56
C SER A 275 -95.04 15.72 55.00
N PHE A 276 -94.50 15.88 53.80
CA PHE A 276 -93.55 14.93 53.18
C PHE A 276 -92.09 15.21 53.55
N THR A 277 -91.84 16.13 54.50
CA THR A 277 -90.47 16.55 54.90
C THR A 277 -89.62 15.42 55.48
N THR A 278 -90.22 14.36 56.03
CA THR A 278 -89.49 13.15 56.46
C THR A 278 -89.14 12.20 55.32
N VAL A 279 -89.80 12.36 54.15
CA VAL A 279 -89.60 11.53 52.96
C VAL A 279 -88.51 12.09 52.03
N ASP A 280 -88.15 13.37 52.20
CA ASP A 280 -87.03 14.01 51.49
C ASP A 280 -85.64 13.51 51.94
N ILE A 281 -85.53 12.99 53.17
CA ILE A 281 -84.24 12.53 53.74
C ILE A 281 -83.75 11.23 53.07
N ASP A 282 -84.66 10.42 52.54
CA ASP A 282 -84.37 9.15 51.86
C ASP A 282 -84.57 9.25 50.33
N LYS A 283 -84.55 10.47 49.77
CA LYS A 283 -84.63 10.68 48.33
C LYS A 283 -83.42 10.02 47.64
N PRO A 284 -83.61 9.23 46.56
CA PRO A 284 -82.50 8.61 45.85
C PRO A 284 -81.52 9.66 45.31
N SER A 285 -80.24 9.52 45.63
CA SER A 285 -79.13 10.29 45.03
C SER A 285 -78.27 9.37 44.16
N TRP A 286 -77.79 9.90 43.04
CA TRP A 286 -76.81 9.23 42.18
C TRP A 286 -75.45 9.88 42.36
N ALA A 287 -74.41 9.11 42.67
CA ALA A 287 -73.04 9.58 42.62
C ALA A 287 -72.48 9.29 41.22
N ASP A 288 -72.08 10.33 40.47
CA ASP A 288 -71.38 10.13 39.21
C ASP A 288 -70.07 9.36 39.50
N PRO A 289 -69.84 8.19 38.87
CA PRO A 289 -68.58 7.47 39.01
C PRO A 289 -67.35 8.23 38.45
N SER A 290 -67.48 9.49 38.04
CA SER A 290 -66.40 10.41 37.65
C SER A 290 -65.15 10.34 38.54
N GLY A 291 -63.98 10.24 37.88
CA GLY A 291 -62.67 10.18 38.54
C GLY A 291 -61.65 9.22 37.91
N ILE A 292 -61.99 8.50 36.84
CA ILE A 292 -61.08 7.55 36.19
C ILE A 292 -60.42 8.19 34.96
N VAL A 293 -59.08 8.16 34.92
CA VAL A 293 -58.26 8.63 33.80
C VAL A 293 -57.51 7.44 33.23
N LEU A 294 -57.53 7.28 31.92
CA LEU A 294 -56.89 6.16 31.26
C LEU A 294 -55.38 6.39 31.06
N PRO A 295 -54.60 5.29 31.01
CA PRO A 295 -53.16 5.37 30.82
C PRO A 295 -52.80 5.88 29.42
N VAL A 296 -51.80 6.76 29.34
CA VAL A 296 -51.22 7.26 28.08
C VAL A 296 -50.11 6.32 27.63
N LEU A 297 -50.10 5.92 26.36
CA LEU A 297 -49.00 5.18 25.76
C LEU A 297 -47.97 6.15 25.18
N ASP A 298 -46.86 6.34 25.91
CA ASP A 298 -45.71 7.10 25.44
C ASP A 298 -44.53 6.16 25.15
N LEU A 299 -44.12 6.13 23.88
CA LEU A 299 -42.98 5.34 23.40
C LEU A 299 -41.78 6.21 23.02
N SER A 300 -41.85 7.53 23.24
CA SER A 300 -40.81 8.49 22.82
C SER A 300 -39.52 8.35 23.63
N GLY A 301 -39.60 7.87 24.88
CA GLY A 301 -38.44 7.62 25.74
C GLY A 301 -37.66 6.32 25.45
N ILE A 302 -38.15 5.46 24.55
CA ILE A 302 -37.48 4.19 24.19
C ILE A 302 -36.69 4.39 22.91
N THR A 303 -35.37 4.53 23.04
CA THR A 303 -34.43 4.80 21.94
C THR A 303 -33.53 3.59 21.65
N LEU A 304 -33.20 3.37 20.37
CA LEU A 304 -32.20 2.39 19.97
C LEU A 304 -30.83 3.06 19.94
N THR A 305 -29.93 2.61 20.80
CA THR A 305 -28.55 3.12 20.87
C THR A 305 -27.60 2.02 20.44
N ILE A 306 -26.83 2.26 19.38
CA ILE A 306 -25.84 1.33 18.84
C ILE A 306 -24.54 2.09 18.67
N THR A 307 -23.44 1.55 19.19
CA THR A 307 -22.11 2.10 18.98
C THR A 307 -21.64 1.76 17.55
N GLU A 308 -21.05 2.73 16.84
CA GLU A 308 -20.49 2.50 15.50
C GLU A 308 -19.35 1.47 15.54
N PHE A 309 -19.19 0.73 14.43
CA PHE A 309 -18.06 -0.19 14.26
C PHE A 309 -16.77 0.59 14.03
N THR A 310 -15.70 0.16 14.69
CA THR A 310 -14.34 0.68 14.48
C THR A 310 -13.43 -0.47 14.09
N THR A 311 -12.49 -0.23 13.18
CA THR A 311 -11.47 -1.23 12.83
C THR A 311 -10.24 -1.13 13.72
N PRO A 312 -9.55 -2.25 13.99
CA PRO A 312 -8.22 -2.24 14.60
C PRO A 312 -7.22 -1.55 13.67
N THR A 313 -6.10 -1.10 14.24
CA THR A 313 -5.08 -0.33 13.50
C THR A 313 -4.49 -1.19 12.38
N ALA A 314 -4.56 -0.69 11.14
CA ALA A 314 -4.03 -1.38 9.99
C ALA A 314 -2.51 -1.59 10.06
N PRO A 315 -1.98 -2.70 9.54
CA PRO A 315 -0.54 -2.92 9.48
C PRO A 315 0.12 -1.93 8.53
N THR A 316 1.18 -1.27 8.99
CA THR A 316 2.01 -0.39 8.15
C THR A 316 2.90 -1.23 7.23
N ALA A 317 2.96 -0.85 5.95
CA ALA A 317 3.88 -1.45 5.00
C ALA A 317 5.33 -1.38 5.50
N PRO A 318 6.15 -2.41 5.29
CA PRO A 318 7.54 -2.41 5.73
C PRO A 318 8.35 -1.33 5.00
N SER A 319 9.29 -0.70 5.69
CA SER A 319 10.25 0.19 5.05
C SER A 319 11.15 -0.60 4.10
N SER A 320 11.52 0.01 2.97
CA SER A 320 12.46 -0.62 2.03
C SER A 320 13.73 -1.05 2.78
N PRO A 321 14.19 -2.30 2.63
CA PRO A 321 15.57 -2.59 2.95
C PRO A 321 16.44 -1.69 2.08
N ILE A 322 17.43 -1.03 2.69
CA ILE A 322 18.47 -0.33 1.93
C ILE A 322 19.15 -1.40 1.10
N ILE A 323 18.93 -1.38 -0.23
CA ILE A 323 19.70 -2.19 -1.16
C ILE A 323 21.08 -1.53 -1.21
N ASP A 324 21.90 -1.84 -0.21
CA ASP A 324 23.33 -1.57 -0.28
C ASP A 324 23.89 -2.59 -1.27
N LYS A 325 23.96 -2.16 -2.53
CA LYS A 325 24.58 -2.94 -3.59
C LYS A 325 25.99 -3.19 -3.09
N GLY A 326 26.35 -4.45 -2.84
CA GLY A 326 27.75 -4.82 -2.85
C GLY A 326 28.30 -4.37 -4.20
N GLU A 327 28.99 -3.23 -4.23
CA GLU A 327 29.86 -2.91 -5.35
C GLU A 327 30.81 -4.10 -5.44
N ILE A 328 30.88 -4.70 -6.64
CA ILE A 328 31.94 -5.66 -6.90
C ILE A 328 33.22 -4.84 -6.92
N THR A 329 33.84 -4.69 -5.76
CA THR A 329 35.21 -4.20 -5.67
C THR A 329 36.08 -5.32 -6.22
N LEU A 330 36.33 -5.26 -7.53
CA LEU A 330 37.35 -6.09 -8.15
C LEU A 330 38.65 -5.92 -7.37
N PRO A 331 39.50 -6.96 -7.27
CA PRO A 331 40.80 -6.80 -6.63
C PRO A 331 41.50 -5.57 -7.22
N THR A 332 41.82 -4.60 -6.37
CA THR A 332 42.60 -3.41 -6.73
C THR A 332 44.03 -3.76 -7.11
N SER A 333 44.41 -5.01 -6.86
CA SER A 333 45.62 -5.69 -7.31
C SER A 333 45.67 -5.67 -8.84
N SER A 334 46.65 -4.98 -9.41
CA SER A 334 46.99 -5.07 -10.83
C SER A 334 47.08 -6.54 -11.25
N ILE A 335 46.64 -6.88 -12.46
CA ILE A 335 46.81 -8.21 -13.05
C ILE A 335 48.28 -8.64 -12.86
N PRO A 336 48.57 -9.84 -12.31
CA PRO A 336 49.93 -10.28 -12.08
C PRO A 336 50.74 -10.22 -13.37
N VAL A 337 51.84 -9.47 -13.38
CA VAL A 337 52.73 -9.34 -14.54
C VAL A 337 54.06 -9.99 -14.19
N PHE A 338 54.52 -10.91 -15.04
CA PHE A 338 55.88 -11.43 -14.92
C PHE A 338 56.87 -10.37 -15.41
N THR A 339 57.57 -9.72 -14.49
CA THR A 339 58.70 -8.84 -14.79
C THR A 339 59.99 -9.65 -14.84
N MET A 340 60.63 -9.69 -16.02
CA MET A 340 61.93 -10.32 -16.16
C MET A 340 62.98 -9.48 -15.41
N PRO A 341 63.85 -10.09 -14.58
CA PRO A 341 64.92 -9.34 -13.93
C PRO A 341 65.91 -8.78 -14.97
N VAL A 342 66.72 -7.81 -14.56
CA VAL A 342 67.73 -7.21 -15.44
C VAL A 342 69.03 -8.01 -15.35
N CYS A 343 69.62 -8.34 -16.50
CA CYS A 343 70.95 -8.95 -16.57
C CYS A 343 72.01 -7.84 -16.49
N GLU A 344 72.78 -7.80 -15.41
CA GLU A 344 73.86 -6.81 -15.19
C GLU A 344 75.22 -7.25 -15.78
N VAL A 345 75.24 -8.32 -16.58
CA VAL A 345 76.48 -8.78 -17.23
C VAL A 345 76.87 -7.77 -18.30
N ASP A 346 78.05 -7.18 -18.11
CA ASP A 346 78.64 -6.23 -19.05
C ASP A 346 80.04 -6.73 -19.46
N MET A 347 80.21 -6.97 -20.76
CA MET A 347 81.43 -7.51 -21.36
C MET A 347 82.03 -6.53 -22.39
N SER A 348 81.51 -5.29 -22.50
CA SER A 348 81.87 -4.38 -23.58
C SER A 348 83.34 -3.98 -23.57
N ASP A 349 83.93 -3.90 -22.39
CA ASP A 349 85.27 -3.36 -22.19
C ASP A 349 86.31 -4.47 -21.94
N PHE A 350 85.89 -5.73 -21.94
CA PHE A 350 86.72 -6.89 -21.57
C PHE A 350 87.97 -7.04 -22.44
N ASP A 351 87.85 -6.78 -23.76
CA ASP A 351 88.96 -6.85 -24.72
C ASP A 351 89.93 -5.66 -24.63
N THR A 352 89.55 -4.59 -23.93
CA THR A 352 90.30 -3.32 -23.86
C THR A 352 90.79 -2.95 -22.45
N ALA A 353 90.30 -3.62 -21.41
CA ALA A 353 90.57 -3.29 -20.02
C ALA A 353 91.80 -3.99 -19.43
N TYR A 354 92.40 -4.96 -20.14
CA TYR A 354 93.49 -5.82 -19.64
C TYR A 354 94.58 -6.01 -20.71
N ASP A 355 95.86 -5.83 -20.33
CA ASP A 355 97.02 -6.10 -21.18
C ASP A 355 97.51 -7.57 -21.03
N GLU A 356 98.46 -8.04 -21.86
CA GLU A 356 98.93 -9.45 -21.89
C GLU A 356 99.47 -10.00 -20.55
N ASP A 357 99.82 -9.12 -19.59
CA ASP A 357 100.35 -9.49 -18.26
C ASP A 357 99.26 -9.57 -17.15
N ASP A 358 97.99 -9.20 -17.43
CA ASP A 358 96.92 -9.07 -16.41
C ASP A 358 95.98 -10.29 -16.30
N ILE A 359 96.48 -11.49 -16.58
CA ILE A 359 95.66 -12.71 -16.67
C ILE A 359 94.90 -13.05 -15.37
N GLU A 360 95.46 -12.69 -14.20
CA GLU A 360 94.84 -12.89 -12.89
C GLU A 360 93.65 -11.94 -12.67
N LEU A 361 93.75 -10.70 -13.19
CA LEU A 361 92.71 -9.69 -13.06
C LEU A 361 91.55 -9.98 -14.01
N ALA A 362 91.85 -10.41 -15.24
CA ALA A 362 90.87 -10.90 -16.19
C ALA A 362 90.14 -12.16 -15.68
N ALA A 363 90.85 -13.09 -15.03
CA ALA A 363 90.24 -14.27 -14.41
C ALA A 363 89.29 -13.91 -13.25
N ILE A 364 89.64 -12.92 -12.43
CA ILE A 364 88.78 -12.39 -11.36
C ILE A 364 87.53 -11.73 -11.95
N ASP A 365 87.65 -10.96 -13.03
CA ASP A 365 86.49 -10.31 -13.64
C ASP A 365 85.56 -11.32 -14.33
N VAL A 366 86.10 -12.32 -15.05
CA VAL A 366 85.31 -13.47 -15.55
C VAL A 366 84.59 -14.19 -14.40
N GLN A 367 85.24 -14.37 -13.25
CA GLN A 367 84.63 -14.97 -12.07
C GLN A 367 83.48 -14.12 -11.52
N LYS A 368 83.64 -12.79 -11.51
CA LYS A 368 82.61 -11.82 -11.10
C LYS A 368 81.43 -11.81 -12.09
N GLN A 369 81.68 -11.82 -13.39
CA GLN A 369 80.66 -11.92 -14.44
C GLN A 369 79.90 -13.25 -14.34
N THR A 370 80.61 -14.35 -14.05
CA THR A 370 80.00 -15.67 -13.79
C THR A 370 79.08 -15.63 -12.56
N GLN A 371 79.46 -14.92 -11.49
CA GLN A 371 78.62 -14.72 -10.30
C GLN A 371 77.37 -13.86 -10.61
N LEU A 372 77.50 -12.81 -11.42
CA LEU A 372 76.36 -11.99 -11.88
C LEU A 372 75.39 -12.82 -12.72
N LEU A 373 75.88 -13.71 -13.58
CA LEU A 373 75.06 -14.63 -14.36
C LEU A 373 74.32 -15.66 -13.48
N GLN A 374 75.00 -16.21 -12.46
CA GLN A 374 74.37 -17.11 -11.47
C GLN A 374 73.29 -16.38 -10.66
N LYS A 375 73.55 -15.14 -10.25
CA LYS A 375 72.57 -14.29 -9.57
C LYS A 375 71.37 -14.03 -10.47
N TYR A 376 71.58 -13.69 -11.75
CA TYR A 376 70.51 -13.49 -12.72
C TYR A 376 69.61 -14.74 -12.89
N GLN A 377 70.20 -15.94 -12.92
CA GLN A 377 69.42 -17.20 -12.94
C GLN A 377 68.55 -17.38 -11.69
N VAL A 378 69.07 -17.02 -10.52
CA VAL A 378 68.31 -17.05 -9.26
C VAL A 378 67.21 -16.00 -9.25
N ASP A 379 67.47 -14.79 -9.76
CA ASP A 379 66.51 -13.70 -9.82
C ASP A 379 65.33 -14.03 -10.76
N ILE A 380 65.57 -14.76 -11.87
CA ILE A 380 64.50 -15.30 -12.74
C ILE A 380 63.60 -16.27 -11.95
N GLN A 381 64.20 -17.18 -11.18
CA GLN A 381 63.44 -18.14 -10.37
C GLN A 381 62.62 -17.43 -9.29
N ASN A 382 63.19 -16.41 -8.64
CA ASN A 382 62.48 -15.59 -7.65
C ASN A 382 61.32 -14.81 -8.28
N SER A 383 61.53 -14.19 -9.45
CA SER A 383 60.49 -13.47 -10.19
C SER A 383 59.38 -14.41 -10.65
N LEU A 384 59.71 -15.65 -11.02
CA LEU A 384 58.74 -16.68 -11.39
C LEU A 384 57.92 -17.15 -10.18
N HIS A 385 58.57 -17.36 -9.02
CA HIS A 385 57.87 -17.68 -7.78
C HIS A 385 56.92 -16.56 -7.37
N LYS A 386 57.38 -15.30 -7.47
CA LYS A 386 56.56 -14.13 -7.14
C LYS A 386 55.34 -14.00 -8.06
N PHE A 387 55.53 -14.17 -9.37
CA PHE A 387 54.41 -14.21 -10.32
C PHE A 387 53.41 -15.33 -10.00
N ASN A 388 53.89 -16.54 -9.69
CA ASN A 388 53.01 -17.66 -9.35
C ASN A 388 52.23 -17.39 -8.05
N GLU A 389 52.87 -16.80 -7.04
CA GLU A 389 52.23 -16.38 -5.78
C GLU A 389 51.16 -15.31 -6.03
N ASP A 390 51.51 -14.25 -6.76
CA ASP A 390 50.59 -13.15 -7.08
C ASP A 390 49.43 -13.63 -7.97
N ASN A 391 49.65 -14.58 -8.88
CA ASN A 391 48.60 -15.19 -9.70
C ASN A 391 47.65 -16.07 -8.89
N VAL A 392 48.16 -16.86 -7.95
CA VAL A 392 47.31 -17.63 -7.03
C VAL A 392 46.47 -16.69 -6.16
N GLN A 393 47.07 -15.62 -5.65
CA GLN A 393 46.37 -14.63 -4.84
C GLN A 393 45.30 -13.89 -5.64
N TYR A 394 45.62 -13.42 -6.85
CA TYR A 394 44.66 -12.76 -7.75
C TYR A 394 43.46 -13.66 -8.10
N GLN A 395 43.71 -14.94 -8.40
CA GLN A 395 42.64 -15.91 -8.65
C GLN A 395 41.75 -16.14 -7.42
N ALA A 396 42.34 -16.18 -6.22
CA ALA A 396 41.60 -16.34 -4.97
C ALA A 396 40.76 -15.08 -4.63
N GLU A 397 41.31 -13.89 -4.81
CA GLU A 397 40.61 -12.61 -4.59
C GLU A 397 39.45 -12.44 -5.58
N LEU A 398 39.65 -12.81 -6.85
CA LEU A 398 38.59 -12.82 -7.87
C LEU A 398 37.46 -13.79 -7.49
N GLN A 399 37.79 -15.02 -7.06
CA GLN A 399 36.80 -15.99 -6.59
C GLN A 399 36.03 -15.49 -5.36
N LYS A 400 36.73 -14.82 -4.43
CA LYS A 400 36.12 -14.23 -3.25
C LYS A 400 35.14 -13.12 -3.61
N ALA A 401 35.53 -12.18 -4.46
CA ALA A 401 34.66 -11.11 -4.94
C ALA A 401 33.42 -11.67 -5.66
N ILE A 402 33.58 -12.72 -6.47
CA ILE A 402 32.49 -13.45 -7.12
C ILE A 402 31.53 -14.08 -6.10
N GLN A 403 32.07 -14.75 -5.08
CA GLN A 403 31.27 -15.42 -4.06
C GLN A 403 30.51 -14.40 -3.19
N GLU A 404 31.14 -13.29 -2.83
CA GLU A 404 30.53 -12.21 -2.04
C GLU A 404 29.41 -11.52 -2.82
N ALA A 405 29.61 -11.21 -4.10
CA ALA A 405 28.56 -10.67 -4.97
C ALA A 405 27.36 -11.62 -5.13
N THR A 406 27.63 -12.92 -5.31
CA THR A 406 26.59 -13.96 -5.42
C THR A 406 25.81 -14.12 -4.11
N ASN A 407 26.52 -14.10 -2.98
CA ASN A 407 25.92 -14.24 -1.66
C ASN A 407 25.11 -13.00 -1.26
N SER A 408 25.61 -11.80 -1.54
CA SER A 408 24.90 -10.54 -1.32
C SER A 408 23.60 -10.53 -2.12
N MET A 409 23.65 -10.84 -3.41
CA MET A 409 22.46 -10.87 -4.26
C MET A 409 21.43 -11.94 -3.83
N SER A 410 21.89 -13.12 -3.41
CA SER A 410 21.02 -14.17 -2.86
C SER A 410 20.41 -13.77 -1.52
N SER A 411 21.21 -13.16 -0.64
CA SER A 411 20.77 -12.61 0.65
C SER A 411 19.70 -11.55 0.47
N ASP A 412 19.87 -10.62 -0.46
CA ASP A 412 18.91 -9.54 -0.72
C ASP A 412 17.56 -10.07 -1.20
N VAL A 413 17.58 -11.04 -2.12
CA VAL A 413 16.37 -11.71 -2.59
C VAL A 413 15.67 -12.45 -1.43
N GLN A 414 16.42 -13.10 -0.54
CA GLN A 414 15.88 -13.81 0.62
C GLN A 414 15.32 -12.86 1.69
N GLN A 415 16.04 -11.81 2.05
CA GLN A 415 15.59 -10.80 3.02
C GLN A 415 14.34 -10.08 2.53
N PHE A 416 14.31 -9.74 1.24
CA PHE A 416 13.16 -9.14 0.61
C PHE A 416 11.96 -10.09 0.61
N SER A 417 12.15 -11.35 0.18
CA SER A 417 11.10 -12.38 0.21
C SER A 417 10.55 -12.61 1.62
N GLY A 418 11.42 -12.69 2.63
CA GLY A 418 11.03 -12.84 4.03
C GLY A 418 10.25 -11.64 4.58
N THR A 419 10.63 -10.42 4.20
CA THR A 419 9.91 -9.20 4.57
C THR A 419 8.50 -9.17 3.95
N LEU A 420 8.36 -9.53 2.67
CA LEU A 420 7.06 -9.61 2.01
C LEU A 420 6.16 -10.69 2.62
N GLN A 421 6.73 -11.83 3.01
CA GLN A 421 5.99 -12.90 3.71
C GLN A 421 5.47 -12.44 5.07
N LYS A 422 6.28 -11.70 5.84
CA LYS A 422 5.86 -11.12 7.12
C LYS A 422 4.68 -10.18 6.94
N TYR A 423 4.75 -9.25 5.98
CA TYR A 423 3.64 -8.33 5.73
C TYR A 423 2.39 -9.06 5.23
N SER A 424 2.55 -10.09 4.38
CA SER A 424 1.43 -10.96 3.98
C SER A 424 0.76 -11.64 5.18
N ALA A 425 1.54 -12.10 6.16
CA ALA A 425 1.01 -12.73 7.37
C ALA A 425 0.32 -11.69 8.28
N GLN A 426 0.88 -10.48 8.38
CA GLN A 426 0.28 -9.37 9.15
C GLN A 426 -1.07 -8.94 8.54
N LEU A 427 -1.18 -8.85 7.22
CA LEU A 427 -2.45 -8.57 6.54
C LEU A 427 -3.50 -9.67 6.81
N GLN A 428 -3.09 -10.94 6.83
CA GLN A 428 -3.99 -12.05 7.20
C GLN A 428 -4.41 -11.97 8.67
N GLY A 429 -3.49 -11.68 9.59
CA GLY A 429 -3.78 -11.53 11.01
C GLY A 429 -4.75 -10.38 11.27
N TRP A 430 -4.48 -9.20 10.70
CA TRP A 430 -5.37 -8.04 10.80
C TRP A 430 -6.77 -8.35 10.25
N GLN A 431 -6.88 -9.09 9.14
CA GLN A 431 -8.19 -9.51 8.62
C GLN A 431 -8.94 -10.42 9.60
N ILE A 432 -8.26 -11.36 10.25
CA ILE A 432 -8.88 -12.25 11.24
C ILE A 432 -9.40 -11.42 12.42
N GLU A 433 -8.60 -10.47 12.91
CA GLU A 433 -8.97 -9.56 14.01
C GLU A 433 -10.18 -8.70 13.63
N VAL A 434 -10.15 -8.08 12.45
CA VAL A 434 -11.29 -7.33 11.89
C VAL A 434 -12.56 -8.17 11.82
N ASN A 435 -12.48 -9.43 11.34
CA ASN A 435 -13.64 -10.31 11.28
C ASN A 435 -14.16 -10.73 12.65
N SER A 436 -13.25 -10.91 13.63
CA SER A 436 -13.61 -11.19 15.02
C SER A 436 -14.38 -10.03 15.62
N GLU A 437 -13.82 -8.82 15.56
CA GLU A 437 -14.46 -7.60 16.07
C GLU A 437 -15.78 -7.32 15.36
N LEU A 438 -15.86 -7.56 14.05
CA LEU A 438 -17.08 -7.41 13.29
C LEU A 438 -18.17 -8.40 13.74
N THR A 439 -17.79 -9.63 14.04
CA THR A 439 -18.70 -10.65 14.57
C THR A 439 -19.22 -10.28 15.96
N GLU A 440 -18.31 -9.85 16.84
CA GLU A 440 -18.67 -9.38 18.19
C GLU A 440 -19.58 -8.16 18.12
N TRP A 441 -19.26 -7.17 17.29
CA TRP A 441 -20.10 -5.99 17.10
C TRP A 441 -21.51 -6.36 16.59
N GLN A 442 -21.63 -7.29 15.64
CA GLN A 442 -22.93 -7.76 15.15
C GLN A 442 -23.76 -8.50 16.21
N GLN A 443 -23.13 -9.42 16.95
CA GLN A 443 -23.80 -10.28 17.92
C GLN A 443 -24.06 -9.56 19.25
N ASP A 444 -23.02 -9.01 19.86
CA ASP A 444 -23.10 -8.54 21.23
C ASP A 444 -23.65 -7.11 21.31
N ILE A 445 -23.32 -6.26 20.32
CA ILE A 445 -23.74 -4.85 20.34
C ILE A 445 -25.06 -4.67 19.59
N VAL A 446 -25.12 -5.07 18.31
CA VAL A 446 -26.30 -4.81 17.48
C VAL A 446 -27.50 -5.69 17.89
N GLN A 447 -27.34 -7.02 17.92
CA GLN A 447 -28.46 -7.91 18.26
C GLN A 447 -28.99 -7.67 19.67
N THR A 448 -28.11 -7.47 20.66
CA THR A 448 -28.53 -7.17 22.04
C THR A 448 -29.29 -5.84 22.15
N ALA A 449 -28.80 -4.77 21.51
CA ALA A 449 -29.46 -3.48 21.53
C ALA A 449 -30.85 -3.56 20.86
N VAL A 450 -30.95 -4.26 19.73
CA VAL A 450 -32.21 -4.51 19.03
C VAL A 450 -33.16 -5.35 19.89
N LEU A 451 -32.69 -6.43 20.52
CA LEU A 451 -33.50 -7.29 21.38
C LEU A 451 -34.02 -6.53 22.61
N THR A 452 -33.18 -5.72 23.22
CA THR A 452 -33.55 -4.90 24.38
C THR A 452 -34.62 -3.89 24.00
N TYR A 453 -34.39 -3.15 22.91
CA TYR A 453 -35.34 -2.17 22.39
C TYR A 453 -36.71 -2.80 22.07
N THR A 454 -36.71 -3.96 21.40
CA THR A 454 -37.95 -4.67 21.03
C THR A 454 -38.70 -5.19 22.23
N THR A 455 -37.98 -5.76 23.20
CA THR A 455 -38.57 -6.26 24.45
C THR A 455 -39.19 -5.14 25.27
N GLN A 456 -38.50 -4.00 25.40
CA GLN A 456 -39.03 -2.84 26.13
C GLN A 456 -40.32 -2.31 25.49
N ARG A 457 -40.37 -2.20 24.16
CA ARG A 457 -41.60 -1.78 23.47
C ARG A 457 -42.74 -2.78 23.63
N ALA A 458 -42.47 -4.08 23.50
CA ALA A 458 -43.48 -5.12 23.69
C ALA A 458 -44.07 -5.08 25.10
N ASN A 459 -43.22 -4.91 26.12
CA ASN A 459 -43.65 -4.81 27.52
C ASN A 459 -44.49 -3.55 27.78
N SER A 460 -44.06 -2.38 27.30
CA SER A 460 -44.84 -1.13 27.45
C SER A 460 -46.20 -1.23 26.77
N LEU A 461 -46.27 -1.89 25.62
CA LEU A 461 -47.52 -2.12 24.90
C LEU A 461 -48.44 -3.09 25.65
N GLN A 462 -47.91 -4.22 26.13
CA GLN A 462 -48.69 -5.20 26.90
C GLN A 462 -49.22 -4.58 28.20
N GLN A 463 -48.39 -3.78 28.88
CA GLN A 463 -48.79 -3.10 30.09
C GLN A 463 -49.93 -2.11 29.84
N HIS A 464 -49.85 -1.32 28.76
CA HIS A 464 -50.93 -0.40 28.38
C HIS A 464 -52.27 -1.11 28.12
N GLN A 465 -52.24 -2.28 27.46
CA GLN A 465 -53.44 -3.10 27.24
C GLN A 465 -54.04 -3.62 28.55
N ILE A 466 -53.20 -4.09 29.48
CA ILE A 466 -53.62 -4.56 30.80
C ILE A 466 -54.26 -3.42 31.58
N ASP A 467 -53.58 -2.28 31.66
CA ASP A 467 -54.02 -1.13 32.44
C ASP A 467 -55.35 -0.58 31.91
N THR A 468 -55.51 -0.47 30.60
CA THR A 468 -56.76 -0.02 29.96
C THR A 468 -57.91 -0.98 30.25
N THR A 469 -57.69 -2.29 30.14
CA THR A 469 -58.72 -3.31 30.40
C THR A 469 -59.15 -3.31 31.87
N SER A 470 -58.19 -3.17 32.78
CA SER A 470 -58.42 -3.10 34.22
C SER A 470 -59.28 -1.88 34.59
N GLU A 471 -58.94 -0.68 34.10
CA GLU A 471 -59.68 0.54 34.41
C GLU A 471 -61.11 0.52 33.84
N LEU A 472 -61.31 -0.03 32.63
CA LEU A 472 -62.65 -0.22 32.07
C LEU A 472 -63.50 -1.19 32.92
N GLY A 473 -62.89 -2.27 33.41
CA GLY A 473 -63.54 -3.22 34.32
C GLY A 473 -63.92 -2.59 35.66
N ARG A 474 -63.02 -1.79 36.25
CA ARG A 474 -63.29 -1.05 37.50
C ARG A 474 -64.45 -0.07 37.32
N TYR A 475 -64.44 0.69 36.24
CA TYR A 475 -65.50 1.65 35.94
C TYR A 475 -66.86 0.98 35.77
N THR A 476 -66.92 -0.11 35.01
CA THR A 476 -68.15 -0.91 34.79
C THR A 476 -68.71 -1.47 36.11
N ASN A 477 -67.84 -1.99 36.98
CA ASN A 477 -68.24 -2.52 38.29
C ASN A 477 -68.79 -1.43 39.23
N ASN A 478 -68.14 -0.26 39.27
CA ASN A 478 -68.61 0.87 40.08
C ASN A 478 -69.99 1.35 39.62
N LEU A 479 -70.21 1.45 38.30
CA LEU A 479 -71.52 1.83 37.76
C LEU A 479 -72.61 0.80 38.11
N ASN A 480 -72.33 -0.50 37.96
CA ASN A 480 -73.30 -1.53 38.32
C ASN A 480 -73.70 -1.46 39.80
N LYS A 481 -72.74 -1.14 40.67
CA LYS A 481 -72.98 -0.96 42.11
C LYS A 481 -73.87 0.26 42.38
N GLU A 482 -73.52 1.43 41.82
CA GLU A 482 -74.31 2.67 41.97
C GLU A 482 -75.74 2.50 41.40
N ALA A 483 -75.88 1.83 40.25
CA ALA A 483 -77.18 1.51 39.67
C ALA A 483 -78.04 0.61 40.57
N GLN A 484 -77.45 -0.40 41.20
CA GLN A 484 -78.15 -1.27 42.14
C GLN A 484 -78.56 -0.53 43.42
N GLU A 485 -77.68 0.32 43.96
CA GLU A 485 -77.95 1.14 45.15
C GLU A 485 -79.07 2.15 44.88
N TYR A 486 -79.03 2.85 43.74
CA TYR A 486 -80.08 3.77 43.32
C TYR A 486 -81.43 3.05 43.16
N GLN A 487 -81.47 1.89 42.48
CA GLN A 487 -82.69 1.10 42.31
C GLN A 487 -83.28 0.63 43.66
N THR A 488 -82.40 0.23 44.58
CA THR A 488 -82.79 -0.16 45.94
C THR A 488 -83.40 1.02 46.70
N ASN A 489 -82.78 2.18 46.63
CA ASN A 489 -83.25 3.39 47.30
C ASN A 489 -84.55 3.91 46.68
N LEU A 490 -84.70 3.84 45.35
CA LEU A 490 -85.95 4.18 44.66
C LEU A 490 -87.12 3.29 45.12
N SER A 491 -86.87 1.98 45.28
CA SER A 491 -87.89 1.03 45.80
C SER A 491 -88.29 1.34 47.24
N LYS A 492 -87.31 1.59 48.13
CA LYS A 492 -87.56 1.99 49.52
C LYS A 492 -88.37 3.28 49.60
N TRP A 493 -87.98 4.29 48.81
CA TRP A 493 -88.67 5.56 48.73
C TRP A 493 -90.13 5.38 48.29
N GLY A 494 -90.38 4.57 47.26
CA GLY A 494 -91.74 4.24 46.81
C GLY A 494 -92.60 3.53 47.87
N GLN A 495 -92.01 2.63 48.65
CA GLN A 495 -92.69 1.95 49.77
C GLN A 495 -93.04 2.90 50.90
N LEU A 496 -92.13 3.80 51.27
CA LEU A 496 -92.37 4.82 52.30
C LEU A 496 -93.53 5.73 51.90
N ILE A 497 -93.53 6.23 50.66
CA ILE A 497 -94.62 7.06 50.14
C ILE A 497 -95.96 6.31 50.19
N THR A 498 -96.00 5.05 49.72
CA THR A 498 -97.23 4.24 49.71
C THR A 498 -97.78 4.03 51.13
N ARG A 499 -96.90 3.79 52.10
CA ARG A 499 -97.27 3.62 53.51
C ARG A 499 -97.85 4.90 54.10
N GLU A 500 -97.24 6.07 53.87
CA GLU A 500 -97.76 7.33 54.39
C GLU A 500 -99.10 7.72 53.74
N LEU A 501 -99.28 7.46 52.44
CA LEU A 501 -100.58 7.64 51.77
C LEU A 501 -101.67 6.73 52.36
N GLY A 502 -101.34 5.46 52.67
CA GLY A 502 -102.29 4.51 53.27
C GLY A 502 -102.76 4.91 54.68
N LYS A 503 -101.85 5.47 55.51
CA LYS A 503 -102.23 6.04 56.81
C LYS A 503 -103.21 7.21 56.64
N TYR A 504 -102.91 8.13 55.72
CA TYR A 504 -103.77 9.28 55.48
C TYR A 504 -105.17 8.88 55.02
N GLN A 505 -105.28 7.91 54.11
CA GLN A 505 -106.57 7.36 53.68
C GLN A 505 -107.36 6.77 54.84
N ALA A 506 -106.70 6.02 55.74
CA ALA A 506 -107.33 5.42 56.92
C ALA A 506 -107.77 6.47 57.97
N GLU A 507 -107.01 7.56 58.12
CA GLU A 507 -107.26 8.62 59.11
C GLU A 507 -108.35 9.61 58.65
N THR A 508 -108.43 9.91 57.35
CA THR A 508 -109.30 10.97 56.83
C THR A 508 -110.47 10.47 55.98
N GLY A 509 -110.42 9.22 55.49
CA GLY A 509 -111.36 8.71 54.49
C GLY A 509 -111.22 9.35 53.10
N TYR A 510 -110.18 10.17 52.87
CA TYR A 510 -109.93 10.85 51.60
C TYR A 510 -109.53 9.86 50.49
N ASP A 511 -110.01 10.08 49.27
CA ASP A 511 -109.63 9.25 48.12
C ASP A 511 -108.24 9.64 47.59
N VAL A 512 -107.24 8.85 47.98
CA VAL A 512 -105.85 9.01 47.56
C VAL A 512 -105.55 8.33 46.21
N SER A 513 -106.53 7.67 45.57
CA SER A 513 -106.29 6.82 44.40
C SER A 513 -105.61 7.55 43.23
N LYS A 514 -105.98 8.82 43.00
CA LYS A 514 -105.34 9.67 41.98
C LYS A 514 -103.88 10.00 42.33
N PHE A 515 -103.58 10.33 43.58
CA PHE A 515 -102.22 10.60 44.05
C PHE A 515 -101.36 9.34 44.02
N THR A 516 -101.92 8.19 44.40
CA THR A 516 -101.27 6.89 44.27
C THR A 516 -100.91 6.60 42.81
N ALA A 517 -101.79 6.88 41.85
CA ALA A 517 -101.52 6.70 40.43
C ALA A 517 -100.43 7.65 39.90
N GLU A 518 -100.44 8.93 40.29
CA GLU A 518 -99.41 9.90 39.88
C GLU A 518 -98.02 9.57 40.44
N ILE A 519 -97.93 9.16 41.71
CA ILE A 519 -96.67 8.69 42.31
C ILE A 519 -96.17 7.42 41.62
N GLN A 520 -97.05 6.46 41.34
CA GLN A 520 -96.67 5.25 40.60
C GLN A 520 -96.17 5.61 39.19
N GLY A 521 -96.77 6.60 38.54
CA GLY A 521 -96.28 7.16 37.27
C GLY A 521 -94.88 7.80 37.39
N ILE A 522 -94.62 8.56 38.45
CA ILE A 522 -93.30 9.15 38.72
C ILE A 522 -92.25 8.06 38.99
N ILE A 523 -92.58 7.04 39.78
CA ILE A 523 -91.69 5.90 40.07
C ILE A 523 -91.39 5.13 38.79
N GLN A 524 -92.40 4.85 37.96
CA GLN A 524 -92.21 4.18 36.67
C GLN A 524 -91.35 5.00 35.72
N LYS A 525 -91.56 6.33 35.69
CA LYS A 525 -90.71 7.23 34.90
C LYS A 525 -89.26 7.20 35.38
N HIS A 526 -88.99 7.27 36.69
CA HIS A 526 -87.63 7.15 37.21
C HIS A 526 -87.00 5.77 36.93
N ALA A 527 -87.78 4.69 36.99
CA ALA A 527 -87.30 3.37 36.62
C ALA A 527 -86.94 3.29 35.12
N GLN A 528 -87.73 3.91 34.24
CA GLN A 528 -87.45 4.01 32.80
C GLN A 528 -86.26 4.93 32.49
N ASP A 529 -86.16 6.09 33.14
CA ASP A 529 -85.06 7.03 32.98
C ASP A 529 -83.75 6.42 33.46
N LEU A 530 -83.76 5.68 34.57
CA LEU A 530 -82.61 4.91 35.04
C LEU A 530 -82.23 3.79 34.06
N GLN A 531 -83.22 3.04 33.56
CA GLN A 531 -82.96 1.98 32.59
C GLN A 531 -82.36 2.54 31.29
N SER A 532 -82.88 3.68 30.82
CA SER A 532 -82.35 4.39 29.65
C SER A 532 -80.93 4.89 29.92
N ALA A 533 -80.67 5.49 31.09
CA ALA A 533 -79.32 5.93 31.47
C ALA A 533 -78.31 4.78 31.56
N VAL A 534 -78.71 3.63 32.10
CA VAL A 534 -77.88 2.41 32.14
C VAL A 534 -77.64 1.86 30.73
N GLN A 535 -78.63 1.94 29.84
CA GLN A 535 -78.51 1.51 28.45
C GLN A 535 -77.60 2.44 27.64
N ASP A 536 -77.82 3.76 27.67
CA ASP A 536 -76.98 4.77 27.02
C ASP A 536 -75.51 4.63 27.48
N PHE A 537 -75.30 4.37 28.77
CA PHE A 537 -73.99 4.08 29.31
C PHE A 537 -73.39 2.78 28.75
N THR A 538 -74.18 1.72 28.69
CA THR A 538 -73.73 0.42 28.14
C THR A 538 -73.31 0.58 26.68
N GLU A 539 -74.03 1.37 25.91
CA GLU A 539 -73.73 1.68 24.50
C GLU A 539 -72.46 2.54 24.36
N GLU A 540 -72.27 3.57 25.20
CA GLU A 540 -71.05 4.39 25.15
C GLU A 540 -69.82 3.62 25.67
N ALA A 541 -69.97 2.75 26.68
CA ALA A 541 -68.93 1.83 27.12
C ALA A 541 -68.56 0.80 26.04
N GLN A 542 -69.53 0.32 25.25
CA GLN A 542 -69.29 -0.50 24.06
C GLN A 542 -68.55 0.28 22.98
N LYS A 543 -68.93 1.53 22.71
CA LYS A 543 -68.23 2.40 21.76
C LYS A 543 -66.78 2.65 22.20
N TYR A 544 -66.55 2.86 23.49
CA TYR A 544 -65.20 2.97 24.06
C TYR A 544 -64.40 1.65 23.95
N SER A 545 -65.07 0.51 24.11
CA SER A 545 -64.48 -0.82 23.87
C SER A 545 -64.06 -1.00 22.40
N LEU A 546 -64.86 -0.52 21.46
CA LEU A 546 -64.54 -0.51 20.02
C LEU A 546 -63.37 0.44 19.70
N GLU A 547 -63.33 1.62 20.31
CA GLU A 547 -62.20 2.56 20.17
C GLU A 547 -60.91 1.97 20.76
N THR A 548 -61.00 1.22 21.86
CA THR A 548 -59.89 0.44 22.43
C THR A 548 -59.41 -0.65 21.46
N GLN A 549 -60.32 -1.35 20.76
CA GLN A 549 -59.94 -2.31 19.70
C GLN A 549 -59.29 -1.61 18.50
N SER A 550 -59.73 -0.40 18.16
CA SER A 550 -59.10 0.43 17.13
C SER A 550 -57.67 0.83 17.53
N VAL A 551 -57.46 1.27 18.78
CA VAL A 551 -56.13 1.55 19.34
C VAL A 551 -55.26 0.29 19.34
N ALA A 552 -55.79 -0.87 19.74
CA ALA A 552 -55.07 -2.13 19.68
C ALA A 552 -54.68 -2.52 18.23
N SER A 553 -55.55 -2.23 17.26
CA SER A 553 -55.29 -2.47 15.83
C SER A 553 -54.23 -1.51 15.28
N ALA A 554 -54.28 -0.23 15.64
CA ALA A 554 -53.25 0.75 15.31
C ALA A 554 -51.89 0.36 15.91
N ASN A 555 -51.87 -0.16 17.14
CA ASN A 555 -50.67 -0.68 17.78
C ASN A 555 -50.12 -1.92 17.06
N ASN A 556 -50.98 -2.85 16.64
CA ASN A 556 -50.57 -4.00 15.82
C ASN A 556 -49.97 -3.54 14.48
N SER A 557 -50.56 -2.52 13.84
CA SER A 557 -50.03 -1.94 12.61
C SER A 557 -48.65 -1.29 12.83
N LEU A 558 -48.46 -0.59 13.95
CA LEU A 558 -47.17 -0.01 14.34
C LEU A 558 -46.11 -1.12 14.53
N LEU A 559 -46.51 -2.25 15.13
CA LEU A 559 -45.64 -3.41 15.31
C LEU A 559 -45.25 -4.06 13.98
N THR A 560 -46.19 -4.19 13.03
CA THR A 560 -45.91 -4.73 11.70
C THR A 560 -44.99 -3.82 10.89
N ASP A 561 -45.26 -2.51 10.87
CA ASP A 561 -44.38 -1.51 10.21
C ASP A 561 -42.98 -1.53 10.82
N TYR A 562 -42.89 -1.65 12.15
CA TYR A 562 -41.61 -1.79 12.85
C TYR A 562 -40.87 -3.09 12.48
N GLN A 563 -41.55 -4.25 12.44
CA GLN A 563 -40.95 -5.51 12.02
C GLN A 563 -40.40 -5.44 10.59
N ALA A 564 -41.13 -4.78 9.69
CA ALA A 564 -40.67 -4.55 8.32
C ALA A 564 -39.43 -3.65 8.26
N LYS A 565 -39.43 -2.53 9.00
CA LYS A 565 -38.29 -1.60 9.08
C LYS A 565 -37.06 -2.23 9.74
N LEU A 566 -37.24 -3.10 10.74
CA LEU A 566 -36.15 -3.85 11.35
C LEU A 566 -35.57 -4.89 10.38
N GLY A 567 -36.42 -5.56 9.60
CA GLY A 567 -35.98 -6.43 8.51
C GLY A 567 -35.12 -5.69 7.48
N ALA A 568 -35.53 -4.47 7.11
CA ALA A 568 -34.76 -3.60 6.22
C ALA A 568 -33.43 -3.17 6.84
N TYR A 569 -33.42 -2.76 8.12
CA TYR A 569 -32.20 -2.41 8.86
C TYR A 569 -31.19 -3.57 8.86
N ASN A 570 -31.63 -4.79 9.16
CA ASN A 570 -30.76 -5.98 9.16
C ASN A 570 -30.26 -6.34 7.76
N ALA A 571 -31.08 -6.17 6.72
CA ALA A 571 -30.69 -6.42 5.34
C ALA A 571 -29.63 -5.43 4.84
N GLU A 572 -29.82 -4.13 5.11
CA GLU A 572 -28.87 -3.07 4.77
C GLU A 572 -27.54 -3.25 5.51
N LEU A 573 -27.61 -3.54 6.81
CA LEU A 573 -26.43 -3.87 7.62
C LEU A 573 -25.68 -5.08 7.04
N GLY A 574 -26.40 -6.14 6.64
CA GLY A 574 -25.82 -7.31 6.00
C GLY A 574 -25.11 -6.98 4.68
N SER A 575 -25.68 -6.07 3.88
CA SER A 575 -25.06 -5.58 2.64
C SER A 575 -23.75 -4.83 2.93
N ASN A 576 -23.77 -3.89 3.88
CA ASN A 576 -22.59 -3.09 4.24
C ASN A 576 -21.43 -3.99 4.72
N VAL A 577 -21.76 -5.03 5.50
CA VAL A 577 -20.81 -6.06 5.95
C VAL A 577 -20.26 -6.89 4.80
N GLN A 578 -21.09 -7.25 3.83
CA GLN A 578 -20.68 -8.03 2.66
C GLN A 578 -19.76 -7.22 1.73
N ASP A 579 -20.06 -5.94 1.53
CA ASP A 579 -19.24 -5.04 0.72
C ASP A 579 -17.85 -4.82 1.34
N PHE A 580 -17.81 -4.65 2.67
CA PHE A 580 -16.56 -4.58 3.41
C PHE A 580 -15.74 -5.88 3.29
N ASN A 581 -16.37 -7.05 3.45
CA ASN A 581 -15.72 -8.35 3.25
C ASN A 581 -15.18 -8.54 1.83
N THR A 582 -15.94 -8.10 0.83
CA THR A 582 -15.52 -8.15 -0.58
C THR A 582 -14.29 -7.27 -0.82
N SER A 583 -14.28 -6.08 -0.23
CA SER A 583 -13.14 -5.15 -0.29
C SER A 583 -11.90 -5.75 0.35
N LEU A 584 -12.04 -6.38 1.53
CA LEU A 584 -10.95 -7.11 2.19
C LEU A 584 -10.40 -8.25 1.33
N GLN A 585 -11.27 -9.06 0.71
CA GLN A 585 -10.83 -10.16 -0.16
C GLN A 585 -10.06 -9.65 -1.39
N LYS A 586 -10.50 -8.53 -1.98
CA LYS A 586 -9.81 -7.91 -3.12
C LYS A 586 -8.38 -7.49 -2.76
N ILE A 587 -8.20 -6.87 -1.59
CA ILE A 587 -6.86 -6.48 -1.08
C ILE A 587 -5.93 -7.70 -0.98
N GLN A 588 -6.44 -8.85 -0.53
CA GLN A 588 -5.65 -10.08 -0.42
C GLN A 588 -5.25 -10.63 -1.79
N LEU A 589 -6.19 -10.66 -2.72
CA LEU A 589 -5.94 -11.15 -4.07
C LEU A 589 -4.92 -10.28 -4.80
N ASP A 590 -5.03 -8.95 -4.65
CA ASP A 590 -4.13 -8.01 -5.29
C ASP A 590 -2.71 -8.11 -4.72
N TYR A 591 -2.55 -8.06 -3.39
CA TYR A 591 -1.23 -8.20 -2.78
C TYR A 591 -0.62 -9.58 -3.04
N GLY A 592 -1.41 -10.66 -2.89
CA GLY A 592 -0.98 -12.03 -3.18
C GLY A 592 -0.57 -12.23 -4.64
N TRP A 593 -1.27 -11.59 -5.58
CA TRP A 593 -0.91 -11.61 -7.00
C TRP A 593 0.44 -10.94 -7.24
N ILE A 594 0.70 -9.76 -6.65
CA ILE A 594 2.00 -9.07 -6.77
C ILE A 594 3.14 -9.99 -6.32
N ILE A 595 2.99 -10.63 -5.15
CA ILE A 595 4.03 -11.52 -4.61
C ILE A 595 4.28 -12.73 -5.51
N ASN A 596 3.21 -13.38 -5.99
CA ASN A 596 3.34 -14.53 -6.87
C ASN A 596 3.98 -14.16 -8.22
N GLN A 597 3.64 -12.98 -8.75
CA GLN A 597 4.20 -12.50 -10.01
C GLN A 597 5.68 -12.17 -9.88
N ILE A 598 6.12 -11.57 -8.76
CA ILE A 598 7.56 -11.38 -8.48
C ILE A 598 8.31 -12.72 -8.54
N LYS A 599 7.78 -13.77 -7.87
CA LYS A 599 8.42 -15.09 -7.85
C LYS A 599 8.52 -15.71 -9.23
N LEU A 600 7.46 -15.62 -10.04
CA LEU A 600 7.43 -16.17 -11.39
C LEU A 600 8.45 -15.47 -12.30
N LEU A 601 8.43 -14.15 -12.35
CA LEU A 601 9.32 -13.38 -13.22
C LEU A 601 10.79 -13.48 -12.78
N ALA A 602 11.06 -13.52 -11.47
CA ALA A 602 12.41 -13.75 -10.96
C ALA A 602 12.93 -15.14 -11.35
N ALA A 603 12.10 -16.19 -11.25
CA ALA A 603 12.50 -17.54 -11.68
C ALA A 603 12.73 -17.62 -13.19
N GLU A 604 11.95 -16.89 -14.00
CA GLU A 604 12.13 -16.81 -15.45
C GLU A 604 13.40 -16.05 -15.83
N TYR A 605 13.71 -14.97 -15.12
CA TYR A 605 14.96 -14.22 -15.25
C TYR A 605 16.18 -15.13 -15.03
N GLU A 606 16.19 -15.89 -13.94
CA GLU A 606 17.30 -16.80 -13.61
C GLU A 606 17.47 -17.92 -14.65
N LYS A 607 16.37 -18.48 -15.17
CA LYS A 607 16.41 -19.49 -16.25
C LYS A 607 17.06 -18.97 -17.53
N GLY A 608 17.02 -17.66 -17.76
CA GLY A 608 17.67 -17.01 -18.90
C GLY A 608 19.18 -17.22 -19.01
N PHE A 609 19.85 -17.51 -17.88
CA PHE A 609 21.30 -17.68 -17.81
C PHE A 609 21.76 -19.15 -17.84
N VAL A 610 20.85 -20.11 -17.60
CA VAL A 610 21.14 -21.56 -17.58
C VAL A 610 21.81 -22.07 -18.86
N PRO A 611 21.43 -21.65 -20.09
CA PRO A 611 22.07 -22.13 -21.32
C PRO A 611 23.56 -21.81 -21.44
N PHE A 612 24.09 -20.92 -20.59
CA PHE A 612 25.46 -20.44 -20.66
C PHE A 612 26.36 -21.10 -19.60
N GLN A 613 25.80 -21.73 -18.56
CA GLN A 613 26.56 -22.52 -17.60
C GLN A 613 27.14 -23.74 -18.34
N GLN A 614 28.40 -23.68 -18.76
CA GLN A 614 29.06 -24.83 -19.34
C GLN A 614 29.07 -25.96 -18.31
N PRO A 615 28.81 -27.23 -18.70
CA PRO A 615 29.08 -28.34 -17.81
C PRO A 615 30.57 -28.28 -17.46
N GLN A 616 30.88 -28.16 -16.17
CA GLN A 616 32.25 -28.30 -15.69
C GLN A 616 32.79 -29.62 -16.26
N GLN A 617 33.68 -29.54 -17.23
CA GLN A 617 34.41 -30.71 -17.69
C GLN A 617 35.23 -31.17 -16.50
N SER A 618 34.86 -32.33 -15.96
CA SER A 618 35.73 -33.13 -15.11
C SER A 618 36.92 -33.58 -15.95
N GLU A 619 37.92 -32.71 -16.15
CA GLU A 619 39.24 -33.14 -16.55
C GLU A 619 39.93 -33.73 -15.32
N GLY A 620 39.84 -35.05 -15.19
CA GLY A 620 40.47 -35.77 -14.10
C GLY A 620 40.12 -37.25 -14.06
N ALA A 621 40.38 -37.98 -15.14
CA ALA A 621 40.77 -39.40 -15.11
C ALA A 621 41.00 -39.94 -16.54
N LYS A 622 42.18 -39.72 -17.10
CA LYS A 622 42.92 -40.72 -17.88
C LYS A 622 44.41 -40.52 -17.71
#